data_AF-A0AAV1LBP1-F1
#
_entry.id   AF-A0AAV1LBP1-F1
#
_cell.length_a   1.000
_cell.length_b   1.000
_cell.length_c   1.000
_cell.angle_alpha   90.00
_cell.angle_beta   90.00
_cell.angle_gamma   90.00
#
_symmetry.space_group_name_H-M   'P 1'
#
loop_
_entity.id
_entity.type
_entity.pdbx_description
1 polymer ?
#
loop_
_entity_poly.entity_id
_entity_poly.type
_entity_poly.pdbx_seq_one_letter_code
_entity_poly.pdbx_strand_id
1 'polypeptide(L)'
;MNCNACNQHLQADSCLHCRLCKHDYHYKCLNISSSQFAALPEDFLSSWVCPACTNITKRKNRVTCNTPVRLNQVPTADDATNMSFDQDTIGANKSDCANDLKNPTTTSRGASQSTAEPITIEKISQIMDDKLNSFLSYYLYNLRSSLKTDIDNMIRDRIDGLKQEFTATTDFLHNEQLDIKKQIEDQNSVVKSLEEENCALKQQISKMSTKLSSMDNMTRSLNLEIHAVPENKNENLLVLFRKLCEVVGANIEESSIRACRRVSKMDPKSSRPRNILVTLASSRQRDLVISAVTRYNKSHSDAMLNSRHLEVTGTSNRIYVVEHLSPEMKMLYAETRRCAADNNYKYTWVRYGKIYTRQDDSSSAILIKNSNCLIKLTKPPRK
;
A
#
# COMPACT_ATOMS: atom_id res chain seq x y z
N MET A 1 -19.80 -24.20 -12.59
CA MET A 1 -19.07 -23.05 -11.99
C MET A 1 -17.69 -23.55 -11.60
N ASN A 2 -16.63 -22.73 -11.68
CA ASN A 2 -15.26 -23.17 -11.38
C ASN A 2 -14.77 -22.51 -10.10
N CYS A 3 -13.95 -23.24 -9.34
CA CYS A 3 -13.32 -22.75 -8.13
C CYS A 3 -12.27 -21.70 -8.46
N ASN A 4 -12.34 -20.53 -7.85
CA ASN A 4 -11.39 -19.45 -8.12
C ASN A 4 -9.98 -19.68 -7.51
N ALA A 5 -9.81 -20.71 -6.68
CA ALA A 5 -8.50 -21.08 -6.12
C ALA A 5 -7.74 -22.12 -6.97
N CYS A 6 -8.43 -23.13 -7.52
CA CYS A 6 -7.79 -24.23 -8.26
C CYS A 6 -8.23 -24.34 -9.73
N ASN A 7 -9.16 -23.50 -10.17
CA ASN A 7 -9.77 -23.50 -11.51
C ASN A 7 -10.46 -24.80 -11.94
N GLN A 8 -10.72 -25.72 -11.01
CA GLN A 8 -11.47 -26.96 -11.27
C GLN A 8 -12.98 -26.77 -11.08
N HIS A 9 -13.78 -27.66 -11.70
CA HIS A 9 -15.24 -27.61 -11.65
C HIS A 9 -15.79 -27.82 -10.23
N LEU A 10 -16.82 -27.06 -9.86
CA LEU A 10 -17.54 -27.14 -8.58
C LEU A 10 -18.81 -27.99 -8.69
N GLN A 11 -19.07 -28.79 -7.66
CA GLN A 11 -20.38 -29.38 -7.43
C GLN A 11 -21.21 -28.41 -6.58
N ALA A 12 -22.48 -28.21 -6.93
CA ALA A 12 -23.33 -27.14 -6.38
C ALA A 12 -23.46 -27.16 -4.86
N ASP A 13 -23.40 -28.35 -4.24
CA ASP A 13 -23.70 -28.53 -2.81
C ASP A 13 -22.47 -28.47 -1.89
N SER A 14 -21.30 -28.11 -2.43
CA SER A 14 -20.01 -28.23 -1.72
C SER A 14 -19.05 -27.07 -1.99
N CYS A 15 -19.61 -25.86 -2.12
CA CYS A 15 -18.84 -24.65 -2.40
C CYS A 15 -19.20 -23.49 -1.46
N LEU A 16 -18.22 -22.62 -1.22
CA LEU A 16 -18.39 -21.36 -0.49
C LEU A 16 -18.43 -20.20 -1.48
N HIS A 17 -19.42 -19.31 -1.31
CA HIS A 17 -19.63 -18.15 -2.16
C HIS A 17 -19.19 -16.86 -1.45
N CYS A 18 -18.24 -16.13 -2.02
CA CYS A 18 -17.77 -14.89 -1.41
C CYS A 18 -18.76 -13.74 -1.63
N ARG A 19 -19.27 -13.13 -0.55
CA ARG A 19 -20.19 -11.99 -0.63
C ARG A 19 -19.63 -10.76 -1.37
N LEU A 20 -18.31 -10.55 -1.34
CA LEU A 20 -17.69 -9.36 -1.92
C LEU A 20 -17.35 -9.52 -3.41
N CYS A 21 -16.60 -10.55 -3.79
CA CYS A 21 -16.19 -10.75 -5.18
C CYS A 21 -17.13 -11.67 -5.98
N LYS A 22 -18.12 -12.32 -5.33
CA LYS A 22 -19.07 -13.25 -5.96
C LYS A 22 -18.44 -14.48 -6.62
N HIS A 23 -17.20 -14.81 -6.26
CA HIS A 23 -16.52 -16.01 -6.73
C HIS A 23 -16.77 -17.19 -5.79
N ASP A 24 -16.77 -18.39 -6.36
CA ASP A 24 -17.01 -19.64 -5.66
C ASP A 24 -15.69 -20.41 -5.41
N TYR A 25 -15.64 -21.13 -4.29
CA TYR A 25 -14.46 -21.85 -3.84
C TYR A 25 -14.83 -23.23 -3.32
N HIS A 26 -14.00 -24.25 -3.57
CA HIS A 26 -14.10 -25.51 -2.81
C HIS A 26 -13.74 -25.23 -1.35
N TYR A 27 -14.48 -25.81 -0.42
CA TYR A 27 -14.11 -25.75 1.01
C TYR A 27 -12.71 -26.37 1.24
N LYS A 28 -12.35 -27.42 0.47
CA LYS A 28 -11.00 -28.05 0.51
C LYS A 28 -9.88 -27.10 0.07
N CYS A 29 -10.12 -26.26 -0.94
CA CYS A 29 -9.14 -25.27 -1.39
C CYS A 29 -8.90 -24.15 -0.37
N LEU A 30 -9.78 -24.04 0.64
CA LEU A 30 -9.68 -23.11 1.75
C LEU A 30 -9.19 -23.80 3.04
N ASN A 31 -8.70 -25.04 2.93
CA ASN A 31 -8.24 -25.87 4.04
C ASN A 31 -9.31 -26.17 5.10
N ILE A 32 -10.59 -26.18 4.70
CA ILE A 32 -11.72 -26.59 5.55
C ILE A 32 -11.95 -28.10 5.31
N SER A 33 -12.18 -28.87 6.36
CA SER A 33 -12.53 -30.29 6.21
C SER A 33 -14.01 -30.48 5.89
N SER A 34 -14.40 -31.64 5.35
CA SER A 34 -15.82 -31.92 5.06
C SER A 34 -16.69 -31.91 6.31
N SER A 35 -16.15 -32.33 7.47
CA SER A 35 -16.85 -32.31 8.75
C SER A 35 -17.01 -30.89 9.32
N GLN A 36 -16.00 -30.04 9.13
CA GLN A 36 -16.07 -28.63 9.51
C GLN A 36 -17.07 -27.86 8.65
N PHE A 37 -17.09 -28.10 7.34
CA PHE A 37 -18.02 -27.46 6.42
C PHE A 37 -19.48 -27.78 6.78
N ALA A 38 -19.78 -29.04 7.09
CA ALA A 38 -21.13 -29.46 7.51
C ALA A 38 -21.58 -28.84 8.85
N ALA A 39 -20.64 -28.41 9.69
CA ALA A 39 -20.91 -27.77 10.97
C ALA A 39 -21.02 -26.23 10.89
N LEU A 40 -20.82 -25.63 9.70
CA LEU A 40 -20.91 -24.18 9.55
C LEU A 40 -22.39 -23.72 9.56
N PRO A 41 -22.72 -22.69 10.36
CA PRO A 41 -24.07 -22.13 10.38
C PRO A 41 -24.40 -21.39 9.07
N GLU A 42 -25.67 -21.41 8.69
CA GLU A 42 -26.17 -20.82 7.43
C GLU A 42 -25.91 -19.29 7.36
N ASP A 43 -25.95 -18.61 8.49
CA ASP A 43 -25.58 -17.19 8.62
C ASP A 43 -24.11 -16.93 8.26
N PHE A 44 -23.23 -17.87 8.58
CA PHE A 44 -21.82 -17.76 8.23
C PHE A 44 -21.63 -17.99 6.72
N LEU A 45 -22.31 -18.98 6.14
CA LEU A 45 -22.26 -19.26 4.71
C LEU A 45 -22.73 -18.06 3.87
N SER A 46 -23.78 -17.35 4.30
CA SER A 46 -24.31 -16.18 3.60
C SER A 46 -23.48 -14.90 3.77
N SER A 47 -22.72 -14.79 4.87
CA SER A 47 -21.85 -13.65 5.16
C SER A 47 -20.37 -13.88 4.87
N TRP A 48 -20.01 -15.07 4.39
CA TRP A 48 -18.63 -15.48 4.15
C TRP A 48 -17.92 -14.60 3.10
N VAL A 49 -16.66 -14.32 3.38
CA VAL A 49 -15.77 -13.50 2.54
C VAL A 49 -14.47 -14.27 2.33
N CYS A 50 -14.01 -14.36 1.08
CA CYS A 50 -12.80 -15.10 0.76
C CYS A 50 -11.52 -14.41 1.26
N PRO A 51 -10.41 -15.16 1.45
CA PRO A 51 -9.13 -14.61 1.90
C PRO A 51 -8.61 -13.43 1.06
N ALA A 52 -8.85 -13.46 -0.25
CA ALA A 52 -8.47 -12.37 -1.15
C ALA A 52 -9.25 -11.09 -0.90
N CYS A 53 -10.49 -11.18 -0.42
CA CYS A 53 -11.33 -10.04 -0.10
C CYS A 53 -11.21 -9.58 1.37
N THR A 54 -10.88 -10.49 2.30
CA THR A 54 -10.61 -10.15 3.70
C THR A 54 -9.27 -9.42 3.88
N ASN A 55 -8.26 -9.75 3.06
CA ASN A 55 -6.94 -9.10 3.09
C ASN A 55 -6.85 -7.77 2.32
N ILE A 56 -7.97 -7.25 1.81
CA ILE A 56 -8.02 -5.89 1.25
C ILE A 56 -8.13 -4.92 2.43
N THR A 57 -6.98 -4.43 2.90
CA THR A 57 -6.96 -3.20 3.71
C THR A 57 -7.74 -2.13 2.96
N LYS A 58 -8.68 -1.46 3.64
CA LYS A 58 -9.58 -0.44 3.08
C LYS A 58 -8.79 0.77 2.55
N ARG A 59 -8.11 0.64 1.40
CA ARG A 59 -7.62 1.77 0.60
C ARG A 59 -8.74 2.14 -0.35
N LYS A 60 -9.42 3.24 -0.04
CA LYS A 60 -10.46 3.85 -0.89
C LYS A 60 -9.94 4.03 -2.32
N ASN A 61 -10.68 3.45 -3.27
CA ASN A 61 -10.79 3.82 -4.67
C ASN A 61 -9.52 4.28 -5.40
N ARG A 62 -8.88 3.37 -6.14
CA ARG A 62 -8.39 3.70 -7.48
C ARG A 62 -8.71 2.60 -8.48
N VAL A 63 -9.25 3.08 -9.59
CA VAL A 63 -9.60 2.39 -10.82
C VAL A 63 -8.32 1.97 -11.55
N THR A 64 -8.30 0.69 -11.95
CA THR A 64 -7.49 0.01 -13.00
C THR A 64 -5.97 0.19 -13.03
N CYS A 65 -5.25 -0.92 -12.81
CA CYS A 65 -4.05 -1.23 -13.58
C CYS A 65 -3.90 -2.76 -13.73
N ASN A 66 -3.90 -3.22 -14.98
CA ASN A 66 -3.54 -4.57 -15.37
C ASN A 66 -2.03 -4.78 -15.14
N THR A 67 -1.64 -5.87 -14.49
CA THR A 67 -0.25 -6.36 -14.48
C THR A 67 -0.29 -7.89 -14.32
N PRO A 68 0.47 -8.67 -15.12
CA PRO A 68 0.26 -10.11 -15.22
C PRO A 68 0.84 -10.86 -14.01
N VAL A 69 0.11 -11.87 -13.55
CA VAL A 69 0.50 -12.77 -12.46
C VAL A 69 1.54 -13.76 -12.98
N ARG A 70 2.74 -13.77 -12.39
CA ARG A 70 3.73 -14.83 -12.58
C ARG A 70 3.27 -16.09 -11.83
N LEU A 71 3.20 -17.20 -12.55
CA LEU A 71 2.92 -18.55 -12.06
C LEU A 71 3.97 -18.98 -11.04
N ASN A 72 3.52 -19.48 -9.88
CA ASN A 72 4.34 -20.22 -8.93
C ASN A 72 4.68 -21.60 -9.53
N GLN A 73 5.97 -21.93 -9.62
CA GLN A 73 6.45 -23.30 -9.73
C GLN A 73 7.15 -23.68 -8.43
N VAL A 74 6.78 -24.86 -7.93
CA VAL A 74 7.32 -25.56 -6.76
C VAL A 74 8.66 -26.20 -7.15
N PRO A 75 9.71 -26.16 -6.31
CA PRO A 75 10.86 -27.04 -6.51
C PRO A 75 10.57 -28.41 -5.88
N THR A 76 10.59 -29.44 -6.72
CA THR A 76 10.77 -30.83 -6.32
C THR A 76 12.20 -31.05 -5.83
N ALA A 77 12.33 -31.83 -4.76
CA ALA A 77 13.59 -32.42 -4.34
C ALA A 77 13.98 -33.51 -5.33
N ASP A 78 15.17 -33.39 -5.93
CA ASP A 78 15.98 -34.48 -6.49
C ASP A 78 17.33 -33.87 -6.87
N ASP A 79 18.38 -34.20 -6.11
CA ASP A 79 19.68 -34.66 -6.62
C ASP A 79 20.76 -34.54 -5.55
N ALA A 80 21.19 -35.71 -5.08
CA ALA A 80 22.42 -35.93 -4.37
C ALA A 80 23.56 -36.19 -5.38
N THR A 81 24.80 -35.88 -4.97
CA THR A 81 26.11 -36.31 -5.53
C THR A 81 26.50 -35.67 -6.89
N ASN A 82 27.76 -35.31 -7.21
CA ASN A 82 29.09 -35.77 -6.77
C ASN A 82 30.23 -34.86 -7.34
N MET A 83 31.47 -35.02 -6.84
CA MET A 83 32.83 -34.66 -7.39
C MET A 83 33.43 -33.26 -7.12
N SER A 84 34.75 -33.01 -6.90
CA SER A 84 36.07 -33.71 -6.97
C SER A 84 37.03 -33.11 -5.90
N PHE A 85 38.10 -33.73 -5.35
CA PHE A 85 39.43 -34.23 -5.81
C PHE A 85 40.45 -33.19 -6.36
N ASP A 86 41.73 -33.44 -6.00
CA ASP A 86 43.04 -32.76 -6.18
C ASP A 86 43.46 -31.74 -5.09
N GLN A 87 44.65 -31.66 -4.46
CA GLN A 87 45.95 -32.38 -4.33
C GLN A 87 47.13 -31.34 -4.38
N ASP A 88 48.20 -31.63 -3.60
CA ASP A 88 49.58 -31.04 -3.56
C ASP A 88 49.82 -29.77 -2.68
N THR A 89 50.92 -29.58 -1.91
CA THR A 89 52.34 -29.99 -2.04
C THR A 89 53.18 -29.84 -0.73
N ILE A 90 54.09 -30.81 -0.49
CA ILE A 90 55.55 -30.80 -0.14
C ILE A 90 56.18 -29.76 0.83
N GLY A 91 57.00 -30.27 1.79
CA GLY A 91 58.16 -29.56 2.37
C GLY A 91 58.88 -30.31 3.51
N ALA A 92 60.18 -30.59 3.39
CA ALA A 92 60.98 -31.51 4.21
C ALA A 92 62.01 -30.86 5.17
N ASN A 93 62.50 -31.68 6.14
CA ASN A 93 63.91 -31.86 6.63
C ASN A 93 64.33 -31.53 8.09
N LYS A 94 64.97 -32.56 8.70
CA LYS A 94 66.20 -32.62 9.56
C LYS A 94 66.12 -32.12 11.03
N SER A 95 66.83 -32.65 12.05
CA SER A 95 68.02 -33.52 12.16
C SER A 95 68.32 -33.95 13.62
N ASP A 96 68.97 -35.10 13.77
CA ASP A 96 70.10 -35.47 14.66
C ASP A 96 69.96 -35.72 16.18
N CYS A 97 70.96 -36.49 16.64
CA CYS A 97 71.07 -37.40 17.77
C CYS A 97 72.20 -36.99 18.75
N ALA A 98 72.21 -37.50 19.98
CA ALA A 98 73.43 -37.81 20.76
C ALA A 98 73.16 -38.60 22.06
N ASN A 99 74.15 -39.43 22.40
CA ASN A 99 74.28 -40.42 23.49
C ASN A 99 74.48 -39.83 24.90
N ASP A 100 74.33 -40.66 25.95
CA ASP A 100 75.48 -41.00 26.81
C ASP A 100 75.25 -42.18 27.79
N LEU A 101 76.22 -43.10 27.80
CA LEU A 101 76.43 -44.22 28.72
C LEU A 101 77.23 -43.72 29.94
N LYS A 102 76.88 -44.12 31.18
CA LYS A 102 77.88 -44.35 32.25
C LYS A 102 77.46 -45.44 33.24
N ASN A 103 78.33 -46.42 33.38
CA ASN A 103 78.54 -47.27 34.55
C ASN A 103 80.07 -47.27 34.78
N PRO A 104 80.62 -47.18 36.02
CA PRO A 104 81.38 -48.34 36.54
C PRO A 104 81.49 -48.51 38.09
N THR A 105 81.43 -49.80 38.51
CA THR A 105 82.29 -50.63 39.41
C THR A 105 82.68 -50.32 40.90
N THR A 106 82.34 -51.28 41.78
CA THR A 106 83.13 -52.03 42.86
C THR A 106 84.07 -51.29 43.85
N THR A 107 84.20 -51.62 45.15
CA THR A 107 84.57 -52.93 45.78
C THR A 107 84.55 -52.93 47.34
N SER A 108 84.16 -54.06 47.96
CA SER A 108 84.54 -54.66 49.28
C SER A 108 84.18 -53.94 50.61
N ARG A 109 83.93 -54.56 51.78
CA ARG A 109 84.20 -55.91 52.35
C ARG A 109 83.43 -56.02 53.70
N GLY A 110 82.96 -57.21 54.12
CA GLY A 110 82.60 -57.47 55.53
C GLY A 110 81.50 -58.51 55.78
N ALA A 111 81.86 -59.64 56.38
CA ALA A 111 81.06 -60.85 56.62
C ALA A 111 79.92 -60.70 57.65
N SER A 112 78.83 -61.49 57.53
CA SER A 112 78.50 -62.58 58.49
C SER A 112 77.22 -63.37 58.15
N GLN A 113 77.39 -64.70 58.16
CA GLN A 113 76.51 -65.78 58.61
C GLN A 113 75.17 -66.09 57.90
N SER A 114 75.19 -67.29 57.30
CA SER A 114 74.07 -68.10 56.82
C SER A 114 73.26 -68.71 57.97
N THR A 115 71.94 -68.57 57.93
CA THR A 115 71.01 -69.58 58.46
C THR A 115 69.94 -69.83 57.40
N ALA A 116 69.82 -71.08 56.97
CA ALA A 116 68.81 -71.51 56.00
C ALA A 116 67.56 -71.97 56.77
N GLU A 117 66.50 -71.17 56.77
CA GLU A 117 65.17 -71.61 57.18
C GLU A 117 64.54 -72.49 56.07
N PRO A 118 63.82 -73.58 56.42
CA PRO A 118 63.10 -74.38 55.44
C PRO A 118 61.87 -73.60 54.93
N ILE A 119 61.66 -73.60 53.63
CA ILE A 119 60.52 -72.95 52.96
C ILE A 119 59.24 -73.73 53.30
N THR A 120 58.31 -73.12 54.04
CA THR A 120 57.00 -73.71 54.36
C THR A 120 55.97 -73.46 53.25
N ILE A 121 55.00 -74.37 53.10
CA ILE A 121 53.94 -74.30 52.07
C ILE A 121 53.10 -73.00 52.18
N GLU A 122 52.94 -72.46 53.40
CA GLU A 122 52.28 -71.17 53.64
C GLU A 122 53.06 -69.97 53.07
N LYS A 123 54.40 -69.98 53.19
CA LYS A 123 55.27 -68.95 52.58
C LYS A 123 55.17 -68.99 51.05
N ILE A 124 55.03 -70.19 50.47
CA ILE A 124 54.82 -70.36 49.02
C ILE A 124 53.43 -69.87 48.60
N SER A 125 52.38 -70.14 49.39
CA SER A 125 51.02 -69.63 49.15
C SER A 125 50.97 -68.11 49.19
N GLN A 126 51.59 -67.49 50.21
CA GLN A 126 51.69 -66.03 50.33
C GLN A 126 52.43 -65.40 49.14
N ILE A 127 53.54 -66.00 48.71
CA ILE A 127 54.28 -65.52 47.54
C ILE A 127 53.44 -65.68 46.27
N MET A 128 52.68 -66.77 46.13
CA MET A 128 51.77 -66.96 45.00
C MET A 128 50.65 -65.94 45.00
N ASP A 129 50.01 -65.67 46.14
CA ASP A 129 48.95 -64.67 46.29
C ASP A 129 49.48 -63.25 46.03
N ASP A 130 50.65 -62.90 46.55
CA ASP A 130 51.29 -61.60 46.31
C ASP A 130 51.65 -61.40 44.83
N LYS A 131 52.17 -62.45 44.17
CA LYS A 131 52.48 -62.41 42.74
C LYS A 131 51.22 -62.37 41.89
N LEU A 132 50.18 -63.13 42.25
CA LEU A 132 48.88 -63.09 41.57
C LEU A 132 48.23 -61.72 41.73
N ASN A 133 48.18 -61.16 42.93
CA ASN A 133 47.62 -59.84 43.20
C ASN A 133 48.43 -58.72 42.53
N SER A 134 49.76 -58.82 42.49
CA SER A 134 50.61 -57.88 41.75
C SER A 134 50.36 -57.95 40.25
N PHE A 135 50.16 -59.15 39.69
CA PHE A 135 49.85 -59.32 38.28
C PHE A 135 48.43 -58.83 37.94
N LEU A 136 47.43 -59.16 38.76
CA LEU A 136 46.05 -58.70 38.64
C LEU A 136 45.93 -57.18 38.77
N SER A 137 46.64 -56.57 39.73
CA SER A 137 46.65 -55.11 39.89
C SER A 137 47.31 -54.41 38.71
N TYR A 138 48.42 -54.93 38.19
CA TYR A 138 49.04 -54.42 36.96
C TYR A 138 48.11 -54.56 35.75
N TYR A 139 47.44 -55.71 35.61
CA TYR A 139 46.51 -55.94 34.51
C TYR A 139 45.27 -55.03 34.60
N LEU A 140 44.65 -54.92 35.77
CA LEU A 140 43.50 -54.02 36.01
C LEU A 140 43.88 -52.54 35.84
N TYR A 141 45.10 -52.15 36.22
CA TYR A 141 45.62 -50.81 35.99
C TYR A 141 45.74 -50.50 34.49
N ASN A 142 46.35 -51.41 33.72
CA ASN A 142 46.48 -51.25 32.26
C ASN A 142 45.12 -51.24 31.56
N LEU A 143 44.20 -52.13 31.96
CA LEU A 143 42.83 -52.17 31.44
C LEU A 143 42.09 -50.85 31.73
N ARG A 144 42.13 -50.37 32.99
CA ARG A 144 41.51 -49.10 33.39
C ARG A 144 42.13 -47.91 32.66
N SER A 145 43.45 -47.90 32.48
CA SER A 145 44.18 -46.87 31.74
C SER A 145 43.77 -46.84 30.27
N SER A 146 43.72 -48.00 29.61
CA SER A 146 43.28 -48.14 28.23
C SER A 146 41.83 -47.68 28.07
N LEU A 147 40.92 -48.20 28.89
CA LEU A 147 39.50 -47.83 28.85
C LEU A 147 39.29 -46.34 29.11
N LYS A 148 40.03 -45.74 30.04
CA LYS A 148 39.98 -44.30 30.28
C LYS A 148 40.42 -43.51 29.05
N THR A 149 41.50 -43.93 28.41
CA THR A 149 42.04 -43.29 27.21
C THR A 149 41.06 -43.39 26.05
N ASP A 150 40.47 -44.57 25.83
CA ASP A 150 39.48 -44.79 24.77
C ASP A 150 38.21 -43.96 24.99
N ILE A 151 37.73 -43.88 26.23
CA ILE A 151 36.58 -43.05 26.60
C ILE A 151 36.90 -41.57 26.41
N ASP A 152 38.07 -41.10 26.88
CA ASP A 152 38.49 -39.70 26.73
C ASP A 152 38.65 -39.31 25.25
N ASN A 153 39.19 -40.20 24.42
CA ASN A 153 39.33 -40.00 22.98
C ASN A 153 37.95 -39.97 22.29
N MET A 154 37.07 -40.92 22.60
CA MET A 154 35.72 -40.96 22.03
C MET A 154 34.88 -39.73 22.41
N ILE A 155 34.98 -39.27 23.66
CA ILE A 155 34.30 -38.05 24.11
C ILE A 155 34.85 -36.83 23.37
N ARG A 156 36.17 -36.73 23.20
CA ARG A 156 36.82 -35.63 22.50
C ARG A 156 36.39 -35.57 21.03
N ASP A 157 36.43 -36.69 20.33
CA ASP A 157 36.00 -36.79 18.92
C ASP A 157 34.52 -36.40 18.75
N ARG A 158 33.65 -36.88 19.64
CA ARG A 158 32.23 -36.51 19.62
C ARG A 158 32.03 -35.03 19.88
N ILE A 159 32.74 -34.45 20.85
CA ILE A 159 32.66 -33.02 21.16
C ILE A 159 33.18 -32.17 20.00
N ASP A 160 34.29 -32.57 19.37
CA ASP A 160 34.88 -31.80 18.29
C ASP A 160 34.03 -31.89 17.01
N GLY A 161 33.44 -33.05 16.70
CA GLY A 161 32.45 -33.17 15.64
C GLY A 161 31.22 -32.27 15.87
N LEU A 162 30.69 -32.28 17.10
CA LEU A 162 29.51 -31.47 17.46
C LEU A 162 29.82 -29.97 17.43
N LYS A 163 31.02 -29.54 17.84
CA LYS A 163 31.50 -28.16 17.69
C LYS A 163 31.59 -27.75 16.23
N GLN A 164 32.09 -28.63 15.36
CA GLN A 164 32.25 -28.33 13.95
C GLN A 164 30.90 -28.18 13.26
N GLU A 165 29.94 -29.08 13.52
CA GLU A 165 28.56 -28.98 13.04
C GLU A 165 27.86 -27.71 13.55
N PHE A 166 28.05 -27.40 14.84
CA PHE A 166 27.47 -26.20 15.44
C PHE A 166 28.04 -24.91 14.83
N THR A 167 29.35 -24.88 14.58
CA THR A 167 30.03 -23.75 13.94
C THR A 167 29.53 -23.58 12.51
N ALA A 168 29.48 -24.67 11.73
CA ALA A 168 28.98 -24.64 10.35
C ALA A 168 27.53 -24.13 10.27
N THR A 169 26.66 -24.59 11.18
CA THR A 169 25.27 -24.12 11.25
C THR A 169 25.19 -22.64 11.65
N THR A 170 25.98 -22.22 12.63
CA THR A 170 26.01 -20.83 13.10
C THR A 170 26.51 -19.88 11.99
N ASP A 171 27.56 -20.27 11.27
CA ASP A 171 28.10 -19.51 10.15
C ASP A 171 27.10 -19.42 8.99
N PHE A 172 26.40 -20.51 8.68
CA PHE A 172 25.32 -20.51 7.68
C PHE A 172 24.22 -19.51 8.04
N LEU A 173 23.68 -19.61 9.27
CA LEU A 173 22.62 -18.71 9.74
C LEU A 173 23.10 -17.25 9.80
N HIS A 174 24.35 -17.02 10.19
CA HIS A 174 24.93 -15.68 10.20
C HIS A 174 24.99 -15.09 8.79
N ASN A 175 25.43 -15.87 7.81
CA ASN A 175 25.49 -15.45 6.41
C ASN A 175 24.08 -15.19 5.83
N GLU A 176 23.10 -16.03 6.13
CA GLU A 176 21.71 -15.80 5.73
C GLU A 176 21.14 -14.52 6.37
N GLN A 177 21.43 -14.28 7.65
CA GLN A 177 21.03 -13.06 8.35
C GLN A 177 21.68 -11.80 7.75
N LEU A 178 22.93 -11.89 7.30
CA LEU A 178 23.61 -10.79 6.59
C LEU A 178 22.95 -10.51 5.23
N ASP A 179 22.60 -11.55 4.46
CA ASP A 179 21.95 -11.39 3.16
C ASP A 179 20.55 -10.77 3.31
N ILE A 180 19.75 -11.25 4.27
CA ILE A 180 18.44 -10.68 4.58
C ILE A 180 18.58 -9.20 4.99
N LYS A 181 19.56 -8.87 5.83
CA LYS A 181 19.79 -7.49 6.26
C LYS A 181 20.13 -6.59 5.06
N LYS A 182 20.96 -7.08 4.13
CA LYS A 182 21.31 -6.37 2.90
C LYS A 182 20.07 -6.17 2.00
N GLN A 183 19.28 -7.22 1.78
CA GLN A 183 18.04 -7.12 1.01
C GLN A 183 17.05 -6.10 1.62
N ILE A 184 16.94 -6.06 2.95
CA ILE A 184 16.10 -5.07 3.65
C ILE A 184 16.62 -3.64 3.42
N GLU A 185 17.93 -3.43 3.46
CA GLU A 185 18.53 -2.12 3.22
C GLU A 185 18.31 -1.67 1.76
N ASP A 186 18.53 -2.57 0.81
CA ASP A 186 18.26 -2.34 -0.61
C ASP A 186 16.77 -2.00 -0.84
N GLN A 187 15.86 -2.78 -0.27
CA GLN A 187 14.42 -2.53 -0.37
C GLN A 187 14.02 -1.19 0.26
N ASN A 188 14.57 -0.85 1.43
CA ASN A 188 14.31 0.43 2.08
C ASN A 188 14.79 1.61 1.23
N SER A 189 15.92 1.45 0.54
CA SER A 189 16.42 2.48 -0.39
C SER A 189 15.46 2.70 -1.57
N VAL A 190 14.93 1.61 -2.14
CA VAL A 190 13.96 1.67 -3.24
C VAL A 190 12.64 2.28 -2.78
N VAL A 191 12.13 1.88 -1.61
CA VAL A 191 10.91 2.44 -1.03
C VAL A 191 11.05 3.96 -0.85
N LYS A 192 12.19 4.41 -0.31
CA LYS A 192 12.45 5.84 -0.11
C LYS A 192 12.46 6.60 -1.45
N SER A 193 13.14 6.07 -2.46
CA SER A 193 13.15 6.67 -3.82
C SER A 193 11.74 6.75 -4.41
N LEU A 194 10.96 5.67 -4.32
CA LEU A 194 9.58 5.64 -4.80
C LEU A 194 8.66 6.61 -4.06
N GLU A 195 8.85 6.80 -2.75
CA GLU A 195 8.09 7.78 -1.96
C GLU A 195 8.42 9.22 -2.37
N GLU A 196 9.70 9.52 -2.61
CA GLU A 196 10.17 10.81 -3.11
C GLU A 196 9.59 11.12 -4.50
N GLU A 197 9.65 10.17 -5.43
CA GLU A 197 9.05 10.29 -6.76
C GLU A 197 7.53 10.46 -6.69
N ASN A 198 6.84 9.70 -5.84
CA ASN A 198 5.39 9.80 -5.69
C ASN A 198 4.98 11.17 -5.13
N CYS A 199 5.76 11.71 -4.20
CA CYS A 199 5.58 13.07 -3.70
C CYS A 199 5.76 14.10 -4.83
N ALA A 200 6.84 13.99 -5.61
CA ALA A 200 7.10 14.87 -6.74
C ALA A 200 5.98 14.82 -7.80
N LEU A 201 5.54 13.62 -8.16
CA LEU A 201 4.45 13.40 -9.12
C LEU A 201 3.13 13.98 -8.63
N LYS A 202 2.77 13.78 -7.36
CA LYS A 202 1.57 14.40 -6.76
C LYS A 202 1.62 15.92 -6.82
N GLN A 203 2.78 16.51 -6.54
CA GLN A 203 2.97 17.97 -6.67
C GLN A 203 2.81 18.44 -8.11
N GLN A 204 3.39 17.73 -9.08
CA GLN A 204 3.27 18.06 -10.50
C GLN A 204 1.81 17.96 -10.98
N ILE A 205 1.09 16.91 -10.60
CA ILE A 205 -0.35 16.75 -10.91
C ILE A 205 -1.15 17.91 -10.34
N SER A 206 -0.90 18.31 -9.09
CA SER A 206 -1.58 19.45 -8.46
C SER A 206 -1.29 20.77 -9.20
N LYS A 207 -0.04 20.99 -9.61
CA LYS A 207 0.36 22.17 -10.40
C LYS A 207 -0.35 22.18 -11.76
N MET A 208 -0.36 21.04 -12.45
CA MET A 208 -0.99 20.90 -13.77
C MET A 208 -2.51 21.10 -13.69
N SER A 209 -3.18 20.49 -12.71
CA SER A 209 -4.62 20.68 -12.47
C SER A 209 -4.97 22.15 -12.25
N THR A 210 -4.17 22.87 -11.45
CA THR A 210 -4.36 24.31 -11.21
C THR A 210 -4.20 25.12 -12.50
N LYS A 211 -3.19 24.79 -13.32
CA LYS A 211 -2.96 25.45 -14.60
C LYS A 211 -4.10 25.20 -15.60
N LEU A 212 -4.58 23.96 -15.69
CA LEU A 212 -5.73 23.60 -16.52
C LEU A 212 -6.99 24.36 -16.12
N SER A 213 -7.30 24.41 -14.82
CA SER A 213 -8.44 25.19 -14.30
C SER A 213 -8.32 26.68 -14.65
N SER A 214 -7.12 27.25 -14.54
CA SER A 214 -6.87 28.64 -14.94
C SER A 214 -7.06 28.88 -16.43
N MET A 215 -6.60 27.95 -17.28
CA MET A 215 -6.80 28.02 -18.73
C MET A 215 -8.28 27.87 -19.10
N ASP A 216 -9.00 26.96 -18.46
CA ASP A 216 -10.44 26.76 -18.65
C ASP A 216 -11.27 27.99 -18.29
N ASN A 217 -10.88 28.68 -17.21
CA ASN A 217 -11.52 29.95 -16.83
C ASN A 217 -11.19 31.05 -17.84
N MET A 218 -9.96 31.08 -18.37
CA MET A 218 -9.55 32.07 -19.38
C MET A 218 -10.35 31.92 -20.68
N THR A 219 -10.51 30.70 -21.19
CA THR A 219 -11.26 30.44 -22.43
C THR A 219 -12.75 30.75 -22.30
N ARG A 220 -13.29 30.76 -21.07
CA ARG A 220 -14.69 31.09 -20.77
C ARG A 220 -14.90 32.53 -20.27
N SER A 221 -13.82 33.31 -20.14
CA SER A 221 -13.86 34.67 -19.55
C SER A 221 -14.70 35.68 -20.33
N LEU A 222 -15.00 35.42 -21.60
CA LEU A 222 -15.83 36.28 -22.45
C LEU A 222 -17.30 35.82 -22.49
N ASN A 223 -17.60 34.70 -21.85
CA ASN A 223 -18.86 34.01 -21.99
C ASN A 223 -19.78 34.27 -20.80
N LEU A 224 -21.07 34.43 -21.08
CA LEU A 224 -22.15 34.35 -20.10
C LEU A 224 -23.18 33.31 -20.54
N GLU A 225 -23.89 32.75 -19.57
CA GLU A 225 -25.00 31.83 -19.81
C GLU A 225 -26.31 32.48 -19.38
N ILE A 226 -27.35 32.27 -20.19
CA ILE A 226 -28.72 32.67 -19.89
C ILE A 226 -29.53 31.39 -19.72
N HIS A 227 -30.08 31.20 -18.53
CA HIS A 227 -30.80 29.99 -18.16
C HIS A 227 -32.31 30.25 -18.15
N ALA A 228 -33.07 29.16 -18.29
CA ALA A 228 -34.53 29.14 -18.15
C ALA A 228 -35.31 29.97 -19.18
N VAL A 229 -34.72 30.27 -20.33
CA VAL A 229 -35.44 30.86 -21.47
C VAL A 229 -36.20 29.75 -22.20
N PRO A 230 -37.54 29.81 -22.34
CA PRO A 230 -38.32 28.85 -23.14
C PRO A 230 -37.77 28.71 -24.57
N GLU A 231 -37.89 27.52 -25.17
CA GLU A 231 -37.39 27.25 -26.52
C GLU A 231 -38.52 27.42 -27.55
N ASN A 232 -38.26 28.23 -28.58
CA ASN A 232 -39.16 28.41 -29.72
C ASN A 232 -38.47 27.95 -31.02
N LYS A 233 -39.20 27.32 -31.94
CA LYS A 233 -38.63 26.76 -33.19
C LYS A 233 -37.95 27.83 -34.06
N ASN A 234 -38.49 29.05 -34.07
CA ASN A 234 -38.02 30.17 -34.88
C ASN A 234 -37.46 31.31 -34.00
N GLU A 235 -36.69 30.96 -32.97
CA GLU A 235 -36.10 31.97 -32.08
C GLU A 235 -34.87 32.65 -32.70
N ASN A 236 -34.82 33.98 -32.63
CA ASN A 236 -33.60 34.74 -32.92
C ASN A 236 -32.91 35.12 -31.60
N LEU A 237 -31.88 34.36 -31.25
CA LEU A 237 -31.16 34.51 -29.98
C LEU A 237 -30.39 35.84 -29.87
N LEU A 238 -29.99 36.43 -30.99
CA LEU A 238 -29.31 37.73 -31.02
C LEU A 238 -30.28 38.85 -30.63
N VAL A 239 -31.48 38.85 -31.24
CA VAL A 239 -32.56 39.79 -30.92
C VAL A 239 -33.01 39.62 -29.47
N LEU A 240 -33.16 38.38 -29.00
CA LEU A 240 -33.51 38.09 -27.61
C LEU A 240 -32.48 38.63 -26.62
N PHE A 241 -31.19 38.43 -26.91
CA PHE A 241 -30.12 38.95 -26.06
C PHE A 241 -30.07 40.49 -26.07
N ARG A 242 -30.25 41.12 -27.23
CA ARG A 242 -30.37 42.58 -27.32
C ARG A 242 -31.53 43.12 -26.50
N LYS A 243 -32.71 42.48 -26.58
CA LYS A 243 -33.89 42.87 -25.78
C LYS A 243 -33.62 42.72 -24.29
N LEU A 244 -32.93 41.65 -23.89
CA LEU A 244 -32.48 41.47 -22.51
C LEU A 244 -31.60 42.64 -22.06
N CYS A 245 -30.61 43.04 -22.87
CA CYS A 245 -29.74 44.17 -22.61
C CYS A 245 -30.53 45.49 -22.47
N GLU A 246 -31.50 45.74 -23.35
CA GLU A 246 -32.38 46.91 -23.31
C GLU A 246 -33.19 46.96 -22.00
N VAL A 247 -33.85 45.86 -21.63
CA VAL A 247 -34.67 45.75 -20.41
C VAL A 247 -33.86 46.05 -19.14
N VAL A 248 -32.63 45.55 -19.06
CA VAL A 248 -31.77 45.73 -17.88
C VAL A 248 -30.92 47.01 -17.94
N GLY A 249 -31.03 47.80 -19.01
CA GLY A 249 -30.24 49.01 -19.21
C GLY A 249 -28.73 48.75 -19.41
N ALA A 250 -28.37 47.60 -19.99
CA ALA A 250 -26.99 47.30 -20.36
C ALA A 250 -26.73 47.74 -21.80
N ASN A 251 -25.88 48.75 -22.01
CA ASN A 251 -25.52 49.19 -23.35
C ASN A 251 -24.46 48.24 -23.96
N ILE A 252 -24.88 47.39 -24.89
CA ILE A 252 -24.02 46.45 -25.64
C ILE A 252 -24.30 46.60 -27.12
N GLU A 253 -23.28 46.98 -27.88
CA GLU A 253 -23.36 47.03 -29.34
C GLU A 253 -23.42 45.63 -29.95
N GLU A 254 -24.13 45.50 -31.06
CA GLU A 254 -24.27 44.23 -31.79
C GLU A 254 -22.91 43.71 -32.30
N SER A 255 -22.03 44.62 -32.73
CA SER A 255 -20.63 44.35 -33.13
C SER A 255 -19.81 43.63 -32.06
N SER A 256 -20.17 43.82 -30.79
CA SER A 256 -19.48 43.25 -29.64
C SER A 256 -19.95 41.84 -29.30
N ILE A 257 -21.02 41.34 -29.94
CA ILE A 257 -21.55 39.99 -29.74
C ILE A 257 -20.86 39.06 -30.75
N ARG A 258 -19.95 38.22 -30.26
CA ARG A 258 -19.19 37.29 -31.11
C ARG A 258 -20.01 36.07 -31.51
N ALA A 259 -20.82 35.56 -30.58
CA ALA A 259 -21.69 34.41 -30.82
C ALA A 259 -22.83 34.35 -29.81
N CYS A 260 -24.01 33.91 -30.24
CA CYS A 260 -25.14 33.63 -29.38
C CYS A 260 -25.80 32.32 -29.84
N ARG A 261 -25.80 31.28 -28.98
CA ARG A 261 -26.28 29.94 -29.36
C ARG A 261 -26.84 29.16 -28.17
N ARG A 262 -27.79 28.26 -28.41
CA ARG A 262 -28.17 27.24 -27.40
C ARG A 262 -27.04 26.23 -27.24
N VAL A 263 -26.85 25.75 -26.01
CA VAL A 263 -25.88 24.69 -25.68
C VAL A 263 -26.62 23.40 -25.35
N SER A 264 -26.06 22.27 -25.78
CA SER A 264 -26.57 20.95 -25.45
C SER A 264 -26.71 20.76 -23.94
N LYS A 265 -27.76 20.05 -23.52
CA LYS A 265 -27.98 19.72 -22.12
C LYS A 265 -26.88 18.75 -21.67
N MET A 266 -26.42 18.91 -20.43
CA MET A 266 -25.54 17.94 -19.80
C MET A 266 -26.29 16.63 -19.49
N ASP A 267 -27.57 16.74 -19.11
CA ASP A 267 -28.50 15.62 -19.04
C ASP A 267 -29.56 15.75 -20.15
N PRO A 268 -29.52 14.88 -21.18
CA PRO A 268 -30.49 14.90 -22.27
C PRO A 268 -31.94 14.66 -21.83
N LYS A 269 -32.16 13.99 -20.70
CA LYS A 269 -33.51 13.63 -20.20
C LYS A 269 -34.19 14.78 -19.45
N SER A 270 -33.46 15.84 -19.12
CA SER A 270 -33.99 16.97 -18.37
C SER A 270 -35.05 17.73 -19.16
N SER A 271 -36.20 17.99 -18.54
CA SER A 271 -37.29 18.81 -19.11
C SER A 271 -36.95 20.30 -19.17
N ARG A 272 -35.88 20.74 -18.50
CA ARG A 272 -35.45 22.15 -18.51
C ARG A 272 -35.00 22.58 -19.91
N PRO A 273 -35.28 23.83 -20.35
CA PRO A 273 -34.82 24.32 -21.63
C PRO A 273 -33.28 24.40 -21.67
N ARG A 274 -32.70 24.29 -22.88
CA ARG A 274 -31.26 24.44 -23.13
C ARG A 274 -30.79 25.85 -22.76
N ASN A 275 -29.62 25.97 -22.15
CA ASN A 275 -29.06 27.29 -21.83
C ASN A 275 -28.61 28.00 -23.11
N ILE A 276 -28.71 29.33 -23.14
CA ILE A 276 -28.12 30.16 -24.20
C ILE A 276 -26.74 30.59 -23.73
N LEU A 277 -25.73 30.36 -24.57
CA LEU A 277 -24.37 30.83 -24.37
C LEU A 277 -24.12 32.04 -25.26
N VAL A 278 -23.71 33.14 -24.65
CA VAL A 278 -23.33 34.37 -25.33
C VAL A 278 -21.85 34.62 -25.13
N THR A 279 -21.13 34.83 -26.21
CA THR A 279 -19.71 35.21 -26.21
C THR A 279 -19.61 36.67 -26.63
N LEU A 280 -19.01 37.50 -25.77
CA LEU A 280 -18.82 38.93 -26.01
C LEU A 280 -17.37 39.26 -26.42
N ALA A 281 -17.14 40.49 -26.86
CA ALA A 281 -15.81 40.97 -27.25
C ALA A 281 -14.87 41.15 -26.05
N SER A 282 -15.40 41.47 -24.87
CA SER A 282 -14.60 41.66 -23.65
C SER A 282 -15.27 41.12 -22.38
N SER A 283 -14.44 40.74 -21.40
CA SER A 283 -14.91 40.35 -20.06
C SER A 283 -15.61 41.51 -19.33
N ARG A 284 -15.22 42.75 -19.61
CA ARG A 284 -15.88 43.96 -19.08
C ARG A 284 -17.34 44.06 -19.52
N GLN A 285 -17.63 43.79 -20.79
CA GLN A 285 -19.01 43.77 -21.31
C GLN A 285 -19.82 42.64 -20.69
N ARG A 286 -19.23 41.46 -20.52
CA ARG A 286 -19.86 40.35 -19.79
C ARG A 286 -20.23 40.76 -18.36
N ASP A 287 -19.30 41.36 -17.64
CA ASP A 287 -19.50 41.78 -16.24
C ASP A 287 -20.52 42.93 -16.15
N LEU A 288 -20.54 43.83 -17.14
CA LEU A 288 -21.53 44.88 -17.27
C LEU A 288 -22.95 44.29 -17.31
N VAL A 289 -23.19 43.33 -18.20
CA VAL A 289 -24.51 42.67 -18.34
C VAL A 289 -24.92 41.96 -17.05
N ILE A 290 -24.03 41.16 -16.45
CA ILE A 290 -24.33 40.43 -15.20
C ILE A 290 -24.64 41.40 -14.06
N SER A 291 -23.87 42.49 -13.95
CA SER A 291 -24.09 43.51 -12.92
C SER A 291 -25.38 44.29 -13.16
N ALA A 292 -25.74 44.58 -14.41
CA ALA A 292 -26.99 45.25 -14.79
C ALA A 292 -28.21 44.40 -14.43
N VAL A 293 -28.19 43.11 -14.76
CA VAL A 293 -29.23 42.15 -14.36
C VAL A 293 -29.37 42.10 -12.83
N THR A 294 -28.26 42.11 -12.11
CA THR A 294 -28.26 42.12 -10.64
C THR A 294 -28.89 43.40 -10.08
N ARG A 295 -28.55 44.57 -10.64
CA ARG A 295 -29.14 45.86 -10.24
C ARG A 295 -30.64 45.92 -10.56
N TYR A 296 -31.02 45.51 -11.76
CA TYR A 296 -32.40 45.45 -12.22
C TYR A 296 -33.27 44.59 -11.28
N ASN A 297 -32.80 43.38 -10.93
CA ASN A 297 -33.54 42.48 -10.02
C ASN A 297 -33.64 43.01 -8.59
N LYS A 298 -32.67 43.83 -8.14
CA LYS A 298 -32.73 44.48 -6.83
C LYS A 298 -33.73 45.63 -6.80
N SER A 299 -33.84 46.40 -7.89
CA SER A 299 -34.81 47.50 -8.00
C SER A 299 -36.22 47.03 -8.38
N HIS A 300 -36.37 45.81 -8.90
CA HIS A 300 -37.64 45.20 -9.28
C HIS A 300 -37.82 43.85 -8.56
N SER A 301 -37.92 43.88 -7.23
CA SER A 301 -38.10 42.66 -6.42
C SER A 301 -39.37 41.89 -6.78
N ASP A 302 -40.44 42.61 -7.13
CA ASP A 302 -41.77 42.05 -7.37
C ASP A 302 -41.91 41.47 -8.80
N ALA A 303 -41.10 41.99 -9.72
CA ALA A 303 -41.09 41.59 -11.13
C ALA A 303 -39.64 41.46 -11.63
N MET A 304 -38.91 40.50 -11.07
CA MET A 304 -37.55 40.19 -11.52
C MET A 304 -37.54 39.79 -13.01
N LEU A 305 -36.36 39.87 -13.64
CA LEU A 305 -36.15 39.51 -15.04
C LEU A 305 -36.77 38.13 -15.35
N ASN A 306 -37.72 38.11 -16.29
CA ASN A 306 -38.49 36.93 -16.66
C ASN A 306 -38.77 36.91 -18.16
N SER A 307 -39.29 35.79 -18.66
CA SER A 307 -39.53 35.57 -20.10
C SER A 307 -40.50 36.55 -20.76
N ARG A 308 -41.43 37.17 -20.01
CA ARG A 308 -42.33 38.19 -20.57
C ARG A 308 -41.58 39.46 -20.96
N HIS A 309 -40.57 39.86 -20.20
CA HIS A 309 -39.75 41.03 -20.53
C HIS A 309 -38.95 40.83 -21.82
N LEU A 310 -38.70 39.58 -22.21
CA LEU A 310 -38.01 39.24 -23.46
C LEU A 310 -38.98 38.95 -24.60
N GLU A 311 -40.28 39.24 -24.42
CA GLU A 311 -41.35 39.00 -25.41
C GLU A 311 -41.41 37.53 -25.88
N VAL A 312 -40.94 36.60 -25.03
CA VAL A 312 -41.04 35.17 -25.32
C VAL A 312 -42.46 34.72 -25.01
N THR A 313 -43.11 34.15 -26.02
CA THR A 313 -44.46 33.60 -25.91
C THR A 313 -44.52 32.43 -24.91
N GLY A 314 -45.61 32.33 -24.16
CA GLY A 314 -45.87 31.22 -23.23
C GLY A 314 -45.85 31.61 -21.75
N THR A 315 -45.51 30.64 -20.89
CA THR A 315 -45.51 30.82 -19.43
C THR A 315 -44.37 31.75 -18.99
N SER A 316 -44.69 32.66 -18.06
CA SER A 316 -43.70 33.54 -17.47
C SER A 316 -42.80 32.74 -16.54
N ASN A 317 -41.51 32.67 -16.87
CA ASN A 317 -40.50 31.99 -16.09
C ASN A 317 -39.37 32.96 -15.77
N ARG A 318 -38.84 32.89 -14.55
CA ARG A 318 -37.70 33.70 -14.14
C ARG A 318 -36.45 33.32 -14.94
N ILE A 319 -35.75 34.33 -15.44
CA ILE A 319 -34.53 34.16 -16.24
C ILE A 319 -33.32 34.48 -15.37
N TYR A 320 -32.27 33.67 -15.54
CA TYR A 320 -31.02 33.83 -14.80
C TYR A 320 -29.89 34.09 -15.78
N VAL A 321 -29.07 35.10 -15.47
CA VAL A 321 -27.86 35.41 -16.24
C VAL A 321 -26.67 35.18 -15.33
N VAL A 322 -25.77 34.29 -15.74
CA VAL A 322 -24.63 33.85 -14.92
C VAL A 322 -23.35 33.79 -15.75
N GLU A 323 -22.19 33.81 -15.07
CA GLU A 323 -20.91 33.55 -15.72
C GLU A 323 -20.85 32.11 -16.25
N HIS A 324 -20.20 31.90 -17.40
CA HIS A 324 -19.95 30.55 -17.92
C HIS A 324 -18.83 29.87 -17.12
N LEU A 325 -19.23 28.96 -16.22
CA LEU A 325 -18.30 28.15 -15.43
C LEU A 325 -17.97 26.81 -16.09
N SER A 326 -16.78 26.28 -15.78
CA SER A 326 -16.44 24.89 -16.12
C SER A 326 -17.36 23.90 -15.39
N PRO A 327 -17.53 22.66 -15.90
CA PRO A 327 -18.33 21.64 -15.22
C PRO A 327 -17.89 21.37 -13.77
N GLU A 328 -16.58 21.31 -13.53
CA GLU A 328 -16.00 21.14 -12.20
C GLU A 328 -16.40 22.29 -11.25
N MET A 329 -16.32 23.54 -11.72
CA MET A 329 -16.72 24.69 -10.92
C MET A 329 -18.23 24.75 -10.69
N LYS A 330 -19.05 24.28 -11.64
CA LYS A 330 -20.51 24.14 -11.44
C LYS A 330 -20.83 23.11 -10.36
N MET A 331 -20.13 21.97 -10.36
CA MET A 331 -20.26 20.95 -9.31
C MET A 331 -19.83 21.51 -7.95
N LEU A 332 -18.65 22.13 -7.87
CA LEU A 332 -18.15 22.74 -6.64
C LEU A 332 -19.10 23.82 -6.13
N TYR A 333 -19.68 24.63 -7.01
CA TYR A 333 -20.65 25.66 -6.61
C TYR A 333 -21.95 25.04 -6.06
N ALA A 334 -22.43 23.96 -6.67
CA ALA A 334 -23.60 23.23 -6.17
C ALA A 334 -23.34 22.60 -4.78
N GLU A 335 -22.18 21.97 -4.59
CA GLU A 335 -21.73 21.43 -3.30
C GLU A 335 -21.57 22.54 -2.25
N THR A 336 -20.94 23.65 -2.63
CA THR A 336 -20.75 24.81 -1.76
C THR A 336 -22.09 25.38 -1.31
N ARG A 337 -23.07 25.54 -2.22
CA ARG A 337 -24.40 26.04 -1.86
C ARG A 337 -25.12 25.12 -0.89
N ARG A 338 -24.99 23.80 -1.05
CA ARG A 338 -25.58 22.82 -0.12
C ARG A 338 -24.94 22.94 1.27
N CYS A 339 -23.61 22.86 1.34
CA CYS A 339 -22.86 22.99 2.59
C CYS A 339 -23.09 24.34 3.29
N ALA A 340 -23.15 25.43 2.52
CA ALA A 340 -23.46 26.77 3.01
C ALA A 340 -24.86 26.82 3.64
N ALA A 341 -25.87 26.25 2.99
CA ALA A 341 -27.22 26.18 3.55
C ALA A 341 -27.25 25.39 4.86
N ASP A 342 -26.62 24.22 4.90
CA ASP A 342 -26.57 23.35 6.08
C ASP A 342 -25.86 24.02 7.28
N ASN A 343 -24.96 24.97 7.02
CA ASN A 343 -24.17 25.66 8.04
C ASN A 343 -24.61 27.12 8.29
N ASN A 344 -25.78 27.52 7.77
CA ASN A 344 -26.35 28.87 7.93
C ASN A 344 -25.49 30.00 7.36
N TYR A 345 -24.86 29.77 6.21
CA TYR A 345 -24.24 30.84 5.44
C TYR A 345 -25.29 31.56 4.58
N LYS A 346 -25.44 32.86 4.79
CA LYS A 346 -26.46 33.70 4.13
C LYS A 346 -26.18 33.92 2.64
N TYR A 347 -24.91 33.99 2.25
CA TYR A 347 -24.53 34.38 0.89
C TYR A 347 -23.53 33.40 0.26
N THR A 348 -23.82 32.97 -0.96
CA THR A 348 -22.88 32.20 -1.80
C THR A 348 -23.02 32.70 -3.25
N TRP A 349 -21.93 33.14 -3.85
CA TRP A 349 -21.94 33.73 -5.19
C TRP A 349 -20.67 33.39 -5.96
N VAL A 350 -20.70 33.69 -7.25
CA VAL A 350 -19.60 33.50 -8.19
C VAL A 350 -19.17 34.86 -8.70
N ARG A 351 -17.87 35.09 -8.79
CA ARG A 351 -17.31 36.29 -9.43
C ARG A 351 -15.94 35.98 -10.03
N TYR A 352 -15.74 36.32 -11.30
CA TYR A 352 -14.49 36.05 -12.03
C TYR A 352 -14.11 34.57 -12.03
N GLY A 353 -15.08 33.68 -12.22
CA GLY A 353 -14.89 32.24 -12.17
C GLY A 353 -14.54 31.67 -10.78
N LYS A 354 -14.57 32.48 -9.72
CA LYS A 354 -14.26 32.07 -8.34
C LYS A 354 -15.52 32.04 -7.49
N ILE A 355 -15.60 31.05 -6.60
CA ILE A 355 -16.75 30.84 -5.71
C ILE A 355 -16.43 31.47 -4.35
N TYR A 356 -17.35 32.29 -3.87
CA TYR A 356 -17.27 32.94 -2.56
C TYR A 356 -18.48 32.59 -1.73
N THR A 357 -18.28 32.51 -0.43
CA THR A 357 -19.35 32.36 0.55
C THR A 357 -19.12 33.27 1.75
N ARG A 358 -20.19 33.73 2.38
CA ARG A 358 -20.16 34.67 3.50
C ARG A 358 -21.30 34.33 4.45
N GLN A 359 -20.97 34.25 5.74
CA GLN A 359 -21.91 33.78 6.76
C GLN A 359 -23.04 34.80 6.97
N ASP A 360 -22.71 36.06 7.19
CA ASP A 360 -23.64 37.15 7.42
C ASP A 360 -23.07 38.49 6.91
N ASP A 361 -23.78 39.59 7.16
CA ASP A 361 -23.40 40.93 6.72
C ASP A 361 -22.17 41.52 7.45
N SER A 362 -21.72 40.89 8.54
CA SER A 362 -20.56 41.31 9.35
C SER A 362 -19.30 40.49 9.06
N SER A 363 -19.46 39.24 8.62
CA SER A 363 -18.38 38.29 8.39
C SER A 363 -17.57 38.62 7.13
N SER A 364 -16.34 38.11 7.02
CA SER A 364 -15.57 38.23 5.77
C SER A 364 -15.99 37.16 4.73
N ALA A 365 -15.73 37.44 3.45
CA ALA A 365 -15.99 36.48 2.39
C ALA A 365 -14.88 35.41 2.34
N ILE A 366 -15.28 34.14 2.25
CA ILE A 366 -14.40 32.98 2.16
C ILE A 366 -14.36 32.51 0.70
N LEU A 367 -13.16 32.39 0.14
CA LEU A 367 -12.92 31.83 -1.20
C LEU A 367 -12.88 30.30 -1.13
N ILE A 368 -13.73 29.64 -1.92
CA ILE A 368 -13.77 28.18 -2.06
C ILE A 368 -13.03 27.78 -3.33
N LYS A 369 -11.82 27.23 -3.16
CA LYS A 369 -10.95 26.82 -4.28
C LYS A 369 -11.17 25.38 -4.73
N ASN A 370 -11.58 24.51 -3.80
CA ASN A 370 -11.76 23.09 -4.02
C ASN A 370 -12.65 22.50 -2.91
N SER A 371 -13.03 21.24 -3.04
CA SER A 371 -13.90 20.56 -2.06
C SER A 371 -13.28 20.48 -0.66
N ASN A 372 -11.95 20.49 -0.51
CA ASN A 372 -11.30 20.53 0.80
C ASN A 372 -11.56 21.84 1.56
N CYS A 373 -11.81 22.95 0.83
CA CYS A 373 -12.17 24.22 1.46
C CYS A 373 -13.56 24.19 2.12
N LEU A 374 -14.42 23.22 1.77
CA LEU A 374 -15.76 23.08 2.37
C LEU A 374 -15.71 22.74 3.85
N ILE A 375 -14.62 22.14 4.33
CA ILE A 375 -14.39 21.86 5.77
C ILE A 375 -14.38 23.17 6.57
N LYS A 376 -13.99 24.30 5.95
CA LYS A 376 -14.01 25.61 6.63
C LYS A 376 -15.42 26.12 6.91
N LEU A 377 -16.43 25.55 6.25
CA LEU A 377 -17.83 25.93 6.41
C LEU A 377 -18.53 25.09 7.47
N THR A 378 -17.96 23.95 7.85
CA THR A 378 -18.52 23.10 8.89
C THR A 378 -18.18 23.66 10.27
N LYS A 379 -19.19 23.87 11.12
CA LYS A 379 -18.95 24.19 12.53
C LYS A 379 -18.26 23.01 13.23
N PRO A 380 -17.30 23.24 14.15
CA PRO A 380 -16.77 22.17 14.97
C PRO A 380 -17.93 21.52 15.74
N PRO A 381 -17.88 20.19 15.98
CA PRO A 381 -18.90 19.53 16.78
C PRO A 381 -18.98 20.23 18.15
N ARG A 382 -20.19 20.63 18.54
CA ARG A 382 -20.45 21.13 19.90
C ARG A 382 -20.03 20.01 20.86
N LYS A 383 -19.04 20.29 21.70
CA LYS A 383 -18.65 19.41 22.82
C LYS A 383 -19.75 19.35 23.85
#